data_AF-A0A183CUH0-F1
#
_entry.id   AF-A0A183CUH0-F1
#
_cell.length_a   1.000
_cell.length_b   1.000
_cell.length_c   1.000
_cell.angle_alpha   90.00
_cell.angle_beta   90.00
_cell.angle_gamma   90.00
#
_symmetry.space_group_name_H-M   'P 1'
#
loop_
_entity.id
_entity.type
_entity.pdbx_description
1 polymer ?
#
loop_
_entity_poly.entity_id
_entity_poly.type
_entity_poly.pdbx_seq_one_letter_code
_entity_poly.pdbx_strand_id
1 'polypeptide(L)'
;LEGVCTEYSVLLVNIMHIVLTPFTKVEESFNTQAVHDILFHRFNFTEYDHHQFPGVVPRTFIGPLAISLPLFIFAPLLRWMNIRKYVLLIAGFAAVLNAFFNFARRIELVFGGLAGEFLRLIVMTQFHFMFYSSRPLPNIFALVGVLWTYNMLFDGRWLRAAQIATVFTLLFRCELILLFACIFAFPLLSGYLPLLGRRGVIPHCLFAAVLALAISIPIDSFFWRRWVWPEGEVWWFNVVMNKSHEYGVSPYFWYFYSAIPRALMASILLVPFGHLFDRKLSTLTVPVLGYVLLYSFLPHKELRFIIYVIPVLNVAAAVCCARLRGQPLRRCGHDLNTLASHLLIKPRCVATRLAPAIKHFCAKFDAVRSIEV
;
A
#
# COMPACT_ATOMS: atom_id res chain seq x y z
N LEU A 1 -8.11 23.01 7.63
CA LEU A 1 -9.42 22.70 7.02
C LEU A 1 -9.26 22.08 5.63
N GLU A 2 -8.40 22.60 4.75
CA GLU A 2 -8.22 22.08 3.37
C GLU A 2 -7.71 20.63 3.29
N GLY A 3 -6.76 20.23 4.14
CA GLY A 3 -6.25 18.85 4.18
C GLY A 3 -7.33 17.78 4.42
N VAL A 4 -8.27 18.04 5.32
CA VAL A 4 -9.37 17.13 5.68
C VAL A 4 -10.30 16.86 4.49
N CYS A 5 -10.57 17.86 3.65
CA CYS A 5 -11.40 17.71 2.45
C CYS A 5 -10.78 16.74 1.43
N THR A 6 -9.46 16.77 1.28
CA THR A 6 -8.75 15.88 0.34
C THR A 6 -8.67 14.43 0.84
N GLU A 7 -8.63 14.19 2.15
CA GLU A 7 -8.70 12.84 2.73
C GLU A 7 -10.05 12.17 2.46
N TYR A 8 -11.16 12.90 2.65
CA TYR A 8 -12.50 12.39 2.31
C TYR A 8 -12.66 12.08 0.82
N SER A 9 -12.02 12.87 -0.06
CA SER A 9 -12.06 12.63 -1.50
C SER A 9 -11.36 11.32 -1.88
N VAL A 10 -10.19 11.04 -1.28
CA VAL A 10 -9.48 9.77 -1.46
C VAL A 10 -10.32 8.60 -0.95
N LEU A 11 -10.94 8.74 0.23
CA LEU A 11 -11.83 7.70 0.78
C LEU A 11 -13.00 7.40 -0.15
N LEU A 12 -13.66 8.44 -0.67
CA LEU A 12 -14.79 8.27 -1.60
C LEU A 12 -14.36 7.54 -2.88
N VAL A 13 -13.23 7.91 -3.48
CA VAL A 13 -12.70 7.24 -4.68
C VAL A 13 -12.37 5.77 -4.39
N ASN A 14 -11.82 5.45 -3.22
CA ASN A 14 -11.56 4.06 -2.83
C ASN A 14 -12.86 3.25 -2.75
N ILE A 15 -13.89 3.81 -2.08
CA ILE A 15 -15.23 3.19 -2.00
C ILE A 15 -15.82 2.97 -3.39
N MET A 16 -15.68 3.95 -4.30
CA MET A 16 -16.13 3.80 -5.69
C MET A 16 -15.45 2.61 -6.39
N HIS A 17 -14.15 2.39 -6.19
CA HIS A 17 -13.46 1.23 -6.79
C HIS A 17 -14.04 -0.09 -6.27
N ILE A 18 -14.36 -0.18 -4.97
CA ILE A 18 -14.98 -1.38 -4.37
C ILE A 18 -16.35 -1.65 -5.00
N VAL A 19 -17.19 -0.62 -5.10
CA VAL A 19 -18.56 -0.75 -5.64
C VAL A 19 -18.55 -1.08 -7.13
N LEU A 20 -17.69 -0.42 -7.92
CA LEU A 20 -17.62 -0.60 -9.37
C LEU A 20 -16.95 -1.92 -9.77
N THR A 21 -16.08 -2.48 -8.91
CA THR A 21 -15.37 -3.72 -9.20
C THR A 21 -15.59 -4.76 -8.10
N PRO A 22 -16.80 -5.35 -7.99
CA PRO A 22 -17.13 -6.27 -6.89
C PRO A 22 -16.44 -7.64 -7.00
N PHE A 23 -15.96 -8.00 -8.19
CA PHE A 23 -15.32 -9.29 -8.43
C PHE A 23 -13.93 -9.36 -7.84
N THR A 24 -13.60 -10.48 -7.21
CA THR A 24 -12.30 -10.69 -6.59
C THR A 24 -11.28 -11.27 -7.56
N LYS A 25 -10.03 -10.85 -7.40
CA LYS A 25 -8.91 -11.51 -8.06
C LYS A 25 -8.58 -12.85 -7.38
N VAL A 26 -7.92 -13.75 -8.12
CA VAL A 26 -7.53 -15.07 -7.59
C VAL A 26 -6.57 -14.91 -6.41
N GLU A 27 -5.74 -13.87 -6.42
CA GLU A 27 -4.64 -13.74 -5.46
C GLU A 27 -5.04 -13.04 -4.16
N GLU A 28 -6.26 -12.52 -4.11
CA GLU A 28 -6.89 -12.02 -2.89
C GLU A 28 -7.94 -12.99 -2.33
N SER A 29 -8.21 -14.10 -3.02
CA SER A 29 -9.23 -15.07 -2.61
C SER A 29 -8.96 -15.58 -1.20
N PHE A 30 -7.74 -16.03 -0.92
CA PHE A 30 -7.37 -16.58 0.38
C PHE A 30 -7.70 -15.60 1.51
N ASN A 31 -7.21 -14.35 1.43
CA ASN A 31 -7.45 -13.39 2.51
C ASN A 31 -8.93 -13.01 2.60
N THR A 32 -9.62 -12.90 1.47
CA THR A 32 -11.05 -12.58 1.46
C THR A 32 -11.86 -13.68 2.15
N GLN A 33 -11.61 -14.94 1.79
CA GLN A 33 -12.28 -16.09 2.39
C GLN A 33 -11.88 -16.29 3.84
N ALA A 34 -10.60 -16.14 4.19
CA ALA A 34 -10.15 -16.23 5.58
C ALA A 34 -10.86 -15.20 6.49
N VAL A 35 -11.00 -13.94 6.06
CA VAL A 35 -11.74 -12.95 6.85
C VAL A 35 -13.24 -13.32 6.94
N HIS A 36 -13.82 -13.80 5.84
CA HIS A 36 -15.19 -14.32 5.84
C HIS A 36 -15.34 -15.44 6.88
N ASP A 37 -14.47 -16.45 6.84
CA ASP A 37 -14.60 -17.64 7.67
C ASP A 37 -14.44 -17.31 9.16
N ILE A 38 -13.50 -16.42 9.49
CA ILE A 38 -13.33 -15.95 10.88
C ILE A 38 -14.58 -15.24 11.40
N LEU A 39 -15.26 -14.43 10.57
CA LEU A 39 -16.46 -13.68 11.00
C LEU A 39 -17.74 -14.53 11.02
N PHE A 40 -17.89 -15.42 10.04
CA PHE A 40 -19.14 -16.16 9.81
C PHE A 40 -19.09 -17.56 10.42
N HIS A 41 -18.06 -18.36 10.11
CA HIS A 41 -17.88 -19.71 10.67
C HIS A 41 -17.30 -19.68 12.09
N ARG A 42 -16.59 -18.61 12.48
CA ARG A 42 -16.07 -18.38 13.85
C ARG A 42 -15.23 -19.56 14.35
N PHE A 43 -15.75 -20.33 15.31
CA PHE A 43 -15.08 -21.48 15.91
C PHE A 43 -15.28 -22.79 15.12
N ASN A 44 -16.08 -22.78 14.05
CA ASN A 44 -16.25 -23.94 13.19
C ASN A 44 -15.09 -24.06 12.19
N PHE A 45 -13.91 -24.44 12.69
CA PHE A 45 -12.67 -24.54 11.90
C PHE A 45 -12.70 -25.63 10.82
N THR A 46 -13.68 -26.53 10.84
CA THR A 46 -13.84 -27.57 9.81
C THR A 46 -14.44 -27.04 8.52
N GLU A 47 -15.19 -25.93 8.57
CA GLU A 47 -15.86 -25.34 7.41
C GLU A 47 -15.03 -24.26 6.70
N TYR A 48 -13.78 -24.04 7.12
CA TYR A 48 -12.95 -23.01 6.51
C TYR A 48 -12.51 -23.42 5.09
N ASP A 49 -12.60 -22.48 4.15
CA ASP A 49 -12.42 -22.67 2.71
C ASP A 49 -11.02 -23.20 2.35
N HIS A 50 -9.98 -22.76 3.08
CA HIS A 50 -8.59 -23.13 2.81
C HIS A 50 -8.28 -24.62 3.02
N HIS A 51 -9.16 -25.36 3.70
CA HIS A 51 -9.05 -26.82 3.81
C HIS A 51 -9.48 -27.54 2.52
N GLN A 52 -10.46 -27.00 1.79
CA GLN A 52 -10.93 -27.55 0.53
C GLN A 52 -10.14 -27.00 -0.66
N PHE A 53 -9.79 -25.71 -0.62
CA PHE A 53 -9.05 -25.01 -1.66
C PHE A 53 -7.72 -24.46 -1.13
N PRO A 54 -6.79 -25.33 -0.70
CA PRO A 54 -5.46 -24.90 -0.34
C PRO A 54 -4.76 -24.38 -1.62
N GLY A 55 -4.42 -23.09 -1.64
CA GLY A 55 -3.61 -22.54 -2.72
C GLY A 55 -2.24 -23.24 -2.82
N VAL A 56 -1.47 -22.92 -3.87
CA VAL A 56 -0.16 -23.55 -4.14
C VAL A 56 0.81 -23.45 -2.95
N VAL A 57 0.73 -22.35 -2.19
CA VAL A 57 1.56 -22.10 -1.01
C VAL A 57 0.68 -21.50 0.09
N PRO A 58 0.88 -21.88 1.37
CA PRO A 58 0.16 -21.29 2.47
C PRO A 58 0.37 -19.77 2.56
N ARG A 59 -0.62 -19.10 3.13
CA ARG A 59 -0.63 -17.67 3.42
C ARG A 59 -0.92 -17.47 4.90
N THR A 60 -0.44 -16.37 5.47
CA THR A 60 -0.62 -16.09 6.89
C THR A 60 -2.06 -15.64 7.20
N PHE A 61 -2.59 -16.11 8.33
CA PHE A 61 -3.86 -15.70 8.90
C PHE A 61 -3.75 -14.39 9.69
N ILE A 62 -2.56 -13.85 9.95
CA ILE A 62 -2.39 -12.62 10.73
C ILE A 62 -3.07 -11.43 10.05
N GLY A 63 -2.93 -11.28 8.73
CA GLY A 63 -3.61 -10.22 7.97
C GLY A 63 -5.13 -10.31 8.09
N PRO A 64 -5.73 -11.46 7.76
CA PRO A 64 -7.15 -11.71 7.96
C PRO A 64 -7.64 -11.46 9.40
N LEU A 65 -6.91 -11.94 10.42
CA LEU A 65 -7.24 -11.73 11.83
C LEU A 65 -7.23 -10.25 12.22
N ALA A 66 -6.23 -9.49 11.74
CA ALA A 66 -6.15 -8.06 12.02
C ALA A 66 -7.35 -7.28 11.45
N ILE A 67 -7.94 -7.75 10.34
CA ILE A 67 -9.17 -7.17 9.77
C ILE A 67 -10.41 -7.66 10.52
N SER A 68 -10.50 -8.96 10.82
CA SER A 68 -11.72 -9.57 11.36
C SER A 68 -11.97 -9.23 12.82
N LEU A 69 -10.92 -9.06 13.65
CA LEU A 69 -11.08 -8.83 15.09
C LEU A 69 -11.87 -7.53 15.40
N PRO A 70 -11.54 -6.35 14.82
CA PRO A 70 -12.35 -5.15 15.02
C PRO A 70 -13.77 -5.26 14.47
N LEU A 71 -13.94 -6.03 13.40
CA LEU A 71 -15.23 -6.27 12.75
C LEU A 71 -16.15 -7.20 13.54
N PHE A 72 -15.61 -7.96 14.48
CA PHE A 72 -16.37 -8.95 15.24
C PHE A 72 -17.54 -8.32 16.01
N ILE A 73 -17.36 -7.11 16.53
CA ILE A 73 -18.40 -6.33 17.23
C ILE A 73 -19.58 -6.03 16.30
N PHE A 74 -19.30 -5.81 15.01
CA PHE A 74 -20.32 -5.48 14.01
C PHE A 74 -20.88 -6.72 13.31
N ALA A 75 -20.35 -7.92 13.55
CA ALA A 75 -20.73 -9.14 12.85
C ALA A 75 -22.25 -9.43 12.81
N PRO A 76 -23.05 -9.18 13.88
CA PRO A 76 -24.51 -9.37 13.82
C PRO A 76 -25.19 -8.41 12.83
N LEU A 77 -24.74 -7.15 12.79
CA LEU A 77 -25.22 -6.15 11.84
C LEU A 77 -24.84 -6.52 10.40
N LEU A 78 -23.62 -7.02 10.19
CA LEU A 78 -23.16 -7.48 8.86
C LEU A 78 -23.99 -8.65 8.32
N ARG A 79 -24.37 -9.59 9.19
CA ARG A 79 -25.27 -10.70 8.85
C ARG A 79 -26.66 -10.18 8.46
N TRP A 80 -27.19 -9.23 9.23
CA TRP A 80 -28.52 -8.66 8.99
C TRP A 80 -28.61 -7.89 7.66
N MET A 81 -27.57 -7.13 7.30
CA MET A 81 -27.57 -6.33 6.07
C MET A 81 -27.36 -7.18 4.80
N ASN A 82 -27.03 -8.48 4.90
CA ASN A 82 -26.65 -9.35 3.77
C ASN A 82 -25.48 -8.82 2.91
N ILE A 83 -24.76 -7.79 3.36
CA ILE A 83 -23.61 -7.18 2.68
C ILE A 83 -22.34 -8.00 2.99
N ARG A 84 -22.39 -9.29 2.67
CA ARG A 84 -21.36 -10.26 3.05
C ARG A 84 -19.98 -9.92 2.47
N LYS A 85 -19.89 -9.36 1.26
CA LYS A 85 -18.61 -9.08 0.58
C LYS A 85 -18.11 -7.65 0.76
N TYR A 86 -18.99 -6.64 0.74
CA TYR A 86 -18.54 -5.24 0.68
C TYR A 86 -18.04 -4.68 2.01
N VAL A 87 -18.56 -5.13 3.16
CA VAL A 87 -18.09 -4.61 4.46
C VAL A 87 -16.75 -5.24 4.88
N LEU A 88 -16.53 -6.50 4.52
CA LEU A 88 -15.24 -7.18 4.62
C LEU A 88 -14.14 -6.42 3.86
N LEU A 89 -14.49 -5.97 2.65
CA LEU A 89 -13.64 -5.13 1.82
C LEU A 89 -13.41 -3.78 2.53
N ILE A 90 -14.44 -3.00 2.81
CA ILE A 90 -14.31 -1.63 3.35
C ILE A 90 -13.44 -1.51 4.62
N ALA A 91 -13.55 -2.46 5.56
CA ALA A 91 -12.84 -2.36 6.84
C ALA A 91 -11.35 -2.72 6.80
N GLY A 92 -10.92 -3.64 5.92
CA GLY A 92 -9.50 -3.93 5.72
C GLY A 92 -8.72 -2.75 5.16
N PHE A 93 -9.39 -1.90 4.38
CA PHE A 93 -8.77 -0.79 3.65
C PHE A 93 -8.73 0.51 4.44
N ALA A 94 -9.48 0.60 5.53
CA ALA A 94 -9.31 1.68 6.51
C ALA A 94 -7.87 1.70 7.05
N ALA A 95 -7.23 0.55 7.26
CA ALA A 95 -5.84 0.48 7.74
C ALA A 95 -4.84 1.05 6.71
N VAL A 96 -5.00 0.70 5.43
CA VAL A 96 -4.13 1.18 4.34
C VAL A 96 -4.32 2.67 4.12
N LEU A 97 -5.57 3.13 4.04
CA LEU A 97 -5.88 4.55 3.90
C LEU A 97 -5.41 5.34 5.12
N ASN A 98 -5.55 4.82 6.34
CA ASN A 98 -5.04 5.46 7.54
C ASN A 98 -3.50 5.56 7.51
N ALA A 99 -2.81 4.48 7.14
CA ALA A 99 -1.35 4.48 6.97
C ALA A 99 -0.91 5.49 5.90
N PHE A 100 -1.63 5.57 4.77
CA PHE A 100 -1.38 6.54 3.71
C PHE A 100 -1.68 7.98 4.14
N PHE A 101 -2.77 8.24 4.86
CA PHE A 101 -3.08 9.58 5.37
C PHE A 101 -2.06 10.02 6.41
N ASN A 102 -1.62 9.13 7.30
CA ASN A 102 -0.50 9.41 8.20
C ASN A 102 0.77 9.76 7.43
N PHE A 103 1.11 8.98 6.40
CA PHE A 103 2.24 9.26 5.52
C PHE A 103 2.11 10.64 4.84
N ALA A 104 0.95 10.94 4.24
CA ALA A 104 0.69 12.22 3.61
C ALA A 104 0.81 13.40 4.59
N ARG A 105 0.29 13.26 5.82
CA ARG A 105 0.47 14.27 6.88
C ARG A 105 1.93 14.46 7.28
N ARG A 106 2.75 13.40 7.28
CA ARG A 106 4.21 13.54 7.50
C ARG A 106 4.88 14.27 6.33
N ILE A 107 4.46 14.02 5.10
CA ILE A 107 4.92 14.77 3.93
C ILE A 107 4.56 16.26 4.02
N GLU A 108 3.39 16.61 4.56
CA GLU A 108 3.02 18.02 4.82
C GLU A 108 3.98 18.70 5.77
N LEU A 109 4.42 18.01 6.82
CA LEU A 109 5.36 18.55 7.79
C LEU A 109 6.76 18.74 7.19
N VAL A 110 7.19 17.83 6.30
CA VAL A 110 8.56 17.85 5.73
C VAL A 110 8.67 18.78 4.52
N PHE A 111 7.68 18.76 3.63
CA PHE A 111 7.72 19.46 2.33
C PHE A 111 6.67 20.58 2.19
N GLY A 112 5.82 20.78 3.20
CA GLY A 112 4.79 21.81 3.25
C GLY A 112 3.38 21.29 2.93
N GLY A 113 2.35 21.99 3.44
CA GLY A 113 0.93 21.58 3.31
C GLY A 113 0.46 21.32 1.88
N LEU A 114 0.88 22.18 0.93
CA LEU A 114 0.54 22.02 -0.49
C LEU A 114 1.08 20.70 -1.07
N ALA A 115 2.23 20.22 -0.61
CA ALA A 115 2.79 18.95 -1.10
C ALA A 115 1.95 17.76 -0.66
N GLY A 116 1.45 17.74 0.58
CA GLY A 116 0.54 16.68 1.02
C GLY A 116 -0.82 16.72 0.33
N GLU A 117 -1.35 17.90 0.06
CA GLU A 117 -2.58 18.05 -0.73
C GLU A 117 -2.41 17.51 -2.14
N PHE A 118 -1.36 17.93 -2.86
CA PHE A 118 -1.09 17.40 -4.20
C PHE A 118 -0.81 15.91 -4.20
N LEU A 119 -0.18 15.36 -3.16
CA LEU A 119 0.03 13.92 -3.03
C LEU A 119 -1.30 13.17 -3.00
N ARG A 120 -2.27 13.62 -2.18
CA ARG A 120 -3.60 13.02 -2.11
C ARG A 120 -4.38 13.18 -3.42
N LEU A 121 -4.28 14.35 -4.06
CA LEU A 121 -4.93 14.62 -5.36
C LEU A 121 -4.36 13.76 -6.50
N ILE A 122 -3.05 13.57 -6.55
CA ILE A 122 -2.41 12.71 -7.55
C ILE A 122 -2.86 11.26 -7.31
N VAL A 123 -2.79 10.79 -6.07
CA VAL A 123 -3.16 9.41 -5.73
C VAL A 123 -4.63 9.12 -6.05
N MET A 124 -5.56 10.02 -5.75
CA MET A 124 -6.98 9.80 -6.10
C MET A 124 -7.24 9.74 -7.62
N THR A 125 -6.34 10.29 -8.45
CA THR A 125 -6.47 10.23 -9.92
C THR A 125 -5.84 8.97 -10.52
N GLN A 126 -5.05 8.22 -9.75
CA GLN A 126 -4.35 7.03 -10.22
C GLN A 126 -5.18 5.78 -9.99
N PHE A 127 -5.48 5.07 -11.08
CA PHE A 127 -6.24 3.81 -11.02
C PHE A 127 -5.55 2.75 -10.18
N HIS A 128 -4.27 2.45 -10.45
CA HIS A 128 -3.59 1.28 -9.85
C HIS A 128 -3.49 1.37 -8.32
N PHE A 129 -3.03 2.50 -7.76
CA PHE A 129 -2.90 2.62 -6.31
C PHE A 129 -4.25 2.55 -5.61
N MET A 130 -5.27 3.25 -6.12
CA MET A 130 -6.62 3.23 -5.55
C MET A 130 -7.29 1.87 -5.67
N PHE A 131 -7.17 1.22 -6.82
CA PHE A 131 -7.68 -0.13 -7.05
C PHE A 131 -7.00 -1.15 -6.14
N TYR A 132 -5.66 -1.15 -6.04
CA TYR A 132 -4.96 -2.13 -5.21
C TYR A 132 -5.13 -1.84 -3.71
N SER A 133 -5.19 -0.58 -3.28
CA SER A 133 -5.45 -0.26 -1.87
C SER A 133 -6.84 -0.67 -1.39
N SER A 134 -7.78 -0.97 -2.31
CA SER A 134 -9.12 -1.48 -2.01
C SER A 134 -9.23 -3.02 -2.08
N ARG A 135 -8.11 -3.75 -2.00
CA ARG A 135 -8.02 -5.20 -2.26
C ARG A 135 -7.16 -5.89 -1.19
N PRO A 136 -7.59 -7.00 -0.53
CA PRO A 136 -6.87 -7.59 0.59
C PRO A 136 -5.74 -8.51 0.10
N LEU A 137 -4.81 -7.97 -0.68
CA LEU A 137 -3.64 -8.70 -1.15
C LEU A 137 -2.55 -8.70 -0.07
N PRO A 138 -1.68 -9.72 -0.01
CA PRO A 138 -0.50 -9.68 0.87
C PRO A 138 0.40 -8.46 0.57
N ASN A 139 0.48 -8.09 -0.72
CA ASN A 139 0.63 -6.74 -1.28
C ASN A 139 0.47 -5.57 -0.33
N ILE A 140 -0.75 -5.51 0.14
CA ILE A 140 -1.38 -4.31 0.65
C ILE A 140 -1.25 -4.30 2.17
N PHE A 141 -1.26 -5.47 2.79
CA PHE A 141 -0.77 -5.63 4.16
C PHE A 141 0.70 -5.21 4.30
N ALA A 142 1.56 -5.66 3.40
CA ALA A 142 2.96 -5.25 3.33
C ALA A 142 3.10 -3.72 3.14
N LEU A 143 2.26 -3.11 2.30
CA LEU A 143 2.25 -1.66 2.07
C LEU A 143 1.96 -0.86 3.35
N VAL A 144 1.07 -1.33 4.23
CA VAL A 144 0.84 -0.71 5.55
C VAL A 144 2.14 -0.62 6.34
N GLY A 145 2.91 -1.72 6.38
CA GLY A 145 4.21 -1.78 7.04
C GLY A 145 5.24 -0.83 6.44
N VAL A 146 5.30 -0.74 5.11
CA VAL A 146 6.21 0.19 4.40
C VAL A 146 5.87 1.65 4.74
N LEU A 147 4.59 2.04 4.65
CA LEU A 147 4.15 3.40 4.96
C LEU A 147 4.38 3.74 6.44
N TRP A 148 4.15 2.78 7.35
CA TRP A 148 4.44 2.96 8.77
C TRP A 148 5.94 3.08 9.04
N THR A 149 6.76 2.31 8.34
CA THR A 149 8.22 2.44 8.39
C THR A 149 8.63 3.87 8.01
N TYR A 150 8.15 4.39 6.88
CA TYR A 150 8.41 5.79 6.49
C TYR A 150 7.96 6.80 7.54
N ASN A 151 6.81 6.60 8.18
CA ASN A 151 6.37 7.47 9.28
C ASN A 151 7.39 7.51 10.43
N MET A 152 7.93 6.34 10.83
CA MET A 152 8.97 6.28 11.87
C MET A 152 10.29 6.90 11.41
N LEU A 153 10.64 6.76 10.12
CA LEU A 153 11.83 7.38 9.54
C LEU A 153 11.74 8.91 9.56
N PHE A 154 10.57 9.48 9.21
CA PHE A 154 10.34 10.92 9.29
C PHE A 154 10.38 11.45 10.73
N ASP A 155 9.98 10.63 11.71
CA ASP A 155 10.10 10.97 13.13
C ASP A 155 11.52 10.77 13.70
N GLY A 156 12.50 10.37 12.87
CA GLY A 156 13.87 10.09 13.30
C GLY A 156 14.03 8.83 14.15
N ARG A 157 13.01 7.96 14.22
CA ARG A 157 12.97 6.75 15.04
C ARG A 157 13.46 5.53 14.26
N TRP A 158 14.72 5.56 13.82
CA TRP A 158 15.35 4.57 12.94
C TRP A 158 15.28 3.13 13.46
N LEU A 159 15.52 2.91 14.75
CA LEU A 159 15.45 1.56 15.35
C LEU A 159 14.03 0.97 15.31
N ARG A 160 13.02 1.78 15.64
CA ARG A 160 11.61 1.34 15.56
C ARG A 160 11.19 1.10 14.12
N ALA A 161 11.67 1.93 13.18
CA ALA A 161 11.45 1.73 11.76
C ALA A 161 12.01 0.36 11.31
N ALA A 162 13.23 0.01 11.71
CA ALA A 162 13.85 -1.28 11.39
C ALA A 162 13.09 -2.48 12.00
N GLN A 163 12.57 -2.33 13.23
CA GLN A 163 11.74 -3.35 13.87
C GLN A 163 10.43 -3.58 13.11
N ILE A 164 9.70 -2.51 12.78
CA ILE A 164 8.45 -2.60 12.00
C ILE A 164 8.72 -3.21 10.62
N ALA A 165 9.77 -2.76 9.95
CA ALA A 165 10.20 -3.31 8.67
C ALA A 165 10.46 -4.82 8.75
N THR A 166 11.14 -5.27 9.81
CA THR A 166 11.43 -6.69 10.05
C THR A 166 10.15 -7.50 10.25
N VAL A 167 9.22 -7.01 11.08
CA VAL A 167 7.95 -7.69 11.35
C VAL A 167 7.15 -7.85 10.04
N PHE A 168 6.93 -6.79 9.27
CA PHE A 168 6.14 -6.88 8.05
C PHE A 168 6.82 -7.71 6.96
N THR A 169 8.15 -7.73 6.90
CA THR A 169 8.90 -8.60 5.97
C THR A 169 8.66 -10.07 6.28
N LEU A 170 8.75 -10.48 7.55
CA LEU A 170 8.62 -11.89 7.95
C LEU A 170 7.19 -12.40 7.92
N LEU A 171 6.20 -11.52 8.15
CA LEU A 171 4.79 -11.91 8.19
C LEU A 171 4.15 -11.95 6.81
N PHE A 172 4.42 -10.95 5.96
CA PHE A 172 3.65 -10.77 4.74
C PHE A 172 4.44 -11.01 3.47
N ARG A 173 5.71 -10.56 3.43
CA ARG A 173 6.49 -10.42 2.20
C ARG A 173 8.00 -10.37 2.42
N CYS A 174 8.67 -11.49 2.17
CA CYS A 174 10.13 -11.59 2.24
C CYS A 174 10.83 -10.70 1.21
N GLU A 175 10.21 -10.35 0.07
CA GLU A 175 10.85 -9.47 -0.93
C GLU A 175 11.11 -8.06 -0.41
N LEU A 176 10.37 -7.62 0.62
CA LEU A 176 10.57 -6.32 1.25
C LEU A 176 11.99 -6.15 1.81
N ILE A 177 12.72 -7.24 2.06
CA ILE A 177 14.12 -7.18 2.47
C ILE A 177 14.95 -6.36 1.48
N LEU A 178 14.67 -6.44 0.17
CA LEU A 178 15.37 -5.69 -0.86
C LEU A 178 15.08 -4.19 -0.76
N LEU A 179 13.81 -3.84 -0.51
CA LEU A 179 13.39 -2.45 -0.33
C LEU A 179 14.02 -1.84 0.93
N PHE A 180 13.91 -2.54 2.06
CA PHE A 180 14.46 -2.07 3.32
C PHE A 180 15.99 -2.06 3.32
N ALA A 181 16.65 -3.02 2.66
CA ALA A 181 18.09 -2.96 2.45
C ALA A 181 18.49 -1.67 1.74
N CYS A 182 17.79 -1.28 0.67
CA CYS A 182 18.08 -0.01 -0.02
C CYS A 182 17.83 1.22 0.86
N ILE A 183 16.77 1.22 1.68
CA ILE A 183 16.43 2.34 2.57
C ILE A 183 17.45 2.50 3.71
N PHE A 184 17.85 1.39 4.34
CA PHE A 184 18.76 1.41 5.48
C PHE A 184 20.24 1.36 5.08
N ALA A 185 20.59 1.04 3.83
CA ALA A 185 21.97 0.95 3.37
C ALA A 185 22.78 2.22 3.69
N PHE A 186 22.28 3.40 3.30
CA PHE A 186 23.01 4.65 3.54
C PHE A 186 23.20 4.97 5.04
N PRO A 187 22.16 4.95 5.90
CA PRO A 187 22.32 5.12 7.35
C PRO A 187 23.27 4.12 8.02
N LEU A 188 23.30 2.87 7.54
CA LEU A 188 24.18 1.82 8.07
C LEU A 188 25.63 2.05 7.64
N LEU A 189 25.85 2.34 6.35
CA LEU A 189 27.20 2.56 5.78
C LEU A 189 27.83 3.87 6.29
N SER A 190 27.02 4.90 6.53
CA SER A 190 27.48 6.18 7.08
C SER A 190 27.81 6.13 8.59
N GLY A 191 27.59 4.99 9.25
CA GLY A 191 27.79 4.84 10.70
C GLY A 191 26.77 5.59 11.56
N TYR A 192 25.77 6.25 10.94
CA TYR A 192 24.70 6.95 11.65
C TYR A 192 23.86 5.97 12.48
N LEU A 193 23.71 4.74 11.99
CA LEU A 193 22.95 3.68 12.64
C LEU A 193 23.88 2.51 12.99
N PRO A 194 24.22 2.29 14.28
CA PRO A 194 25.17 1.25 14.68
C PRO A 194 24.61 -0.15 14.41
N LEU A 195 25.46 -1.06 13.92
CA LEU A 195 25.08 -2.45 13.63
C LEU A 195 24.92 -3.30 14.90
N LEU A 196 25.91 -3.20 15.80
CA LEU A 196 26.04 -4.01 17.01
C LEU A 196 25.96 -3.14 18.27
N GLY A 197 25.68 -3.77 19.42
CA GLY A 197 25.56 -3.11 20.73
C GLY A 197 24.11 -2.92 21.20
N ARG A 198 23.91 -2.30 22.37
CA ARG A 198 22.58 -2.14 23.01
C ARG A 198 21.58 -1.31 22.19
N ARG A 199 22.07 -0.43 21.31
CA ARG A 199 21.27 0.35 20.35
C ARG A 199 21.52 -0.12 18.91
N GLY A 200 22.09 -1.31 18.73
CA GLY A 200 22.41 -1.86 17.43
C GLY A 200 21.17 -2.34 16.68
N VAL A 201 21.14 -2.20 15.36
CA VAL A 201 20.00 -2.64 14.54
C VAL A 201 19.79 -4.15 14.62
N ILE A 202 20.88 -4.92 14.59
CA ILE A 202 20.83 -6.39 14.57
C ILE A 202 20.07 -6.97 15.76
N PRO A 203 20.40 -6.66 17.04
CA PRO A 203 19.67 -7.22 18.17
C PRO A 203 18.20 -6.76 18.21
N HIS A 204 17.90 -5.52 17.81
CA HIS A 204 16.52 -5.03 17.76
C HIS A 204 15.70 -5.73 16.69
N CYS A 205 16.26 -5.95 15.51
CA CYS A 205 15.61 -6.71 14.43
C CYS A 205 15.50 -8.19 14.78
N LEU A 206 16.52 -8.80 15.38
CA LEU A 206 16.47 -10.19 15.83
C LEU A 206 15.38 -10.40 16.88
N PHE A 207 15.29 -9.51 17.86
CA PHE A 207 14.22 -9.54 18.85
C PHE A 207 12.83 -9.41 18.20
N ALA A 208 12.66 -8.45 17.28
CA ALA A 208 11.41 -8.28 16.54
C ALA A 208 11.08 -9.50 15.67
N ALA A 209 12.07 -10.14 15.06
CA ALA A 209 11.93 -11.34 14.25
C ALA A 209 11.47 -12.54 15.08
N VAL A 210 12.15 -12.79 16.21
CA VAL A 210 11.78 -13.86 17.15
C VAL A 210 10.35 -13.65 17.64
N LEU A 211 9.99 -12.42 18.04
CA LEU A 211 8.64 -12.12 18.50
C LEU A 211 7.59 -12.31 17.40
N ALA A 212 7.86 -11.85 16.17
CA ALA A 212 6.96 -12.00 15.05
C ALA A 212 6.72 -13.49 14.70
N LEU A 213 7.79 -14.29 14.63
CA LEU A 213 7.71 -15.72 14.33
C LEU A 213 7.06 -16.51 15.48
N ALA A 214 7.35 -16.15 16.74
CA ALA A 214 6.72 -16.76 17.90
C ALA A 214 5.19 -16.53 17.96
N ILE A 215 4.69 -15.46 17.33
CA ILE A 215 3.25 -15.20 17.18
C ILE A 215 2.70 -15.86 15.91
N SER A 216 3.38 -15.70 14.77
CA SER A 216 2.92 -16.19 13.48
C SER A 216 2.85 -17.70 13.41
N ILE A 217 3.93 -18.39 13.79
CA ILE A 217 4.02 -19.84 13.61
C ILE A 217 2.92 -20.57 14.38
N PRO A 218 2.63 -20.29 15.68
CA PRO A 218 1.54 -20.96 16.38
C PRO A 218 0.16 -20.67 15.79
N ILE A 219 -0.12 -19.40 15.44
CA ILE A 219 -1.42 -19.00 14.86
C ILE A 219 -1.61 -19.68 13.50
N ASP A 220 -0.63 -19.56 12.61
CA ASP A 220 -0.71 -20.13 11.28
C ASP A 220 -0.75 -21.66 11.34
N SER A 221 0.04 -22.28 12.23
CA SER A 221 0.05 -23.74 12.39
C SER A 221 -1.28 -24.28 12.90
N PHE A 222 -1.98 -23.52 13.75
CA PHE A 222 -3.33 -23.87 14.20
C PHE A 222 -4.31 -23.91 13.03
N PHE A 223 -4.38 -22.86 12.21
CA PHE A 223 -5.31 -22.82 11.07
C PHE A 223 -4.93 -23.81 9.95
N TRP A 224 -3.64 -24.00 9.69
CA TRP A 224 -3.16 -24.93 8.65
C TRP A 224 -3.09 -26.39 9.12
N ARG A 225 -3.34 -26.68 10.40
CA ARG A 225 -3.28 -28.02 11.03
C ARG A 225 -1.93 -28.74 10.85
N ARG A 226 -0.86 -27.98 10.65
CA ARG A 226 0.52 -28.46 10.50
C ARG A 226 1.48 -27.36 10.90
N TRP A 227 2.68 -27.73 11.36
CA TRP A 227 3.71 -26.73 11.65
C TRP A 227 4.10 -25.98 10.37
N VAL A 228 3.87 -24.67 10.33
CA VAL A 228 4.09 -23.86 9.13
C VAL A 228 4.53 -22.44 9.46
N TRP A 229 5.51 -21.96 8.70
CA TRP A 229 5.78 -20.53 8.53
C TRP A 229 5.41 -20.18 7.09
N PRO A 230 4.22 -19.57 6.85
CA PRO A 230 3.68 -19.42 5.50
C PRO A 230 4.63 -18.68 4.55
N GLU A 231 5.18 -17.55 5.00
CA GLU A 231 6.08 -16.74 4.18
C GLU A 231 7.43 -17.42 3.94
N GLY A 232 7.90 -18.26 4.87
CA GLY A 232 9.08 -19.09 4.69
C GLY A 232 8.90 -20.12 3.56
N GLU A 233 7.73 -20.75 3.47
CA GLU A 233 7.40 -21.67 2.36
C GLU A 233 7.27 -20.94 1.03
N VAL A 234 6.69 -19.72 1.01
CA VAL A 234 6.63 -18.86 -0.17
C VAL A 234 8.03 -18.50 -0.66
N TRP A 235 8.93 -18.13 0.25
CA TRP A 235 10.31 -17.85 -0.08
C TRP A 235 11.02 -19.09 -0.63
N TRP A 236 10.87 -20.25 0.03
CA TRP A 236 11.47 -21.50 -0.41
C TRP A 236 10.99 -21.92 -1.81
N PHE A 237 9.68 -21.88 -2.05
CA PHE A 237 9.07 -22.21 -3.33
C PHE A 237 9.55 -21.29 -4.46
N ASN A 238 9.62 -19.98 -4.22
CA ASN A 238 9.95 -19.03 -5.28
C ASN A 238 11.45 -18.88 -5.52
N VAL A 239 12.26 -18.84 -4.46
CA VAL A 239 13.69 -18.55 -4.53
C VAL A 239 14.52 -19.82 -4.67
N VAL A 240 14.24 -20.84 -3.86
CA VAL A 240 15.05 -22.06 -3.82
C VAL A 240 14.64 -23.03 -4.92
N MET A 241 13.34 -23.26 -5.11
CA MET A 241 12.83 -24.12 -6.19
C MET A 241 12.75 -23.41 -7.55
N ASN A 242 13.02 -22.10 -7.59
CA ASN A 242 12.96 -21.25 -8.77
C ASN A 242 11.65 -21.35 -9.57
N LYS A 243 10.52 -21.68 -8.93
CA LYS A 243 9.23 -21.91 -9.61
C LYS A 243 8.56 -20.64 -10.14
N SER A 244 9.13 -19.47 -9.85
CA SER A 244 8.59 -18.17 -10.28
C SER A 244 8.46 -18.05 -11.80
N HIS A 245 9.33 -18.69 -12.59
CA HIS A 245 9.29 -18.62 -14.07
C HIS A 245 8.05 -19.28 -14.70
N GLU A 246 7.39 -20.21 -14.00
CA GLU A 246 6.20 -20.93 -14.50
C GLU A 246 4.99 -20.01 -14.68
N TYR A 247 4.99 -18.84 -14.03
CA TYR A 247 3.93 -17.83 -14.11
C TYR A 247 4.17 -16.78 -15.20
N GLY A 248 5.09 -17.06 -16.13
CA GLY A 248 5.44 -16.19 -17.24
C GLY A 248 6.61 -15.25 -16.92
N VAL A 249 7.40 -14.94 -17.95
CA VAL A 249 8.63 -14.15 -17.82
C VAL A 249 8.47 -12.81 -18.55
N SER A 250 9.01 -11.75 -17.94
CA SER A 250 9.07 -10.42 -18.55
C SER A 250 10.50 -9.89 -18.60
N PRO A 251 10.86 -9.06 -19.61
CA PRO A 251 12.19 -8.47 -19.72
C PRO A 251 12.63 -7.72 -18.45
N TYR A 252 13.94 -7.60 -18.24
CA TYR A 252 14.51 -6.96 -17.06
C TYR A 252 13.91 -5.56 -16.81
N PHE A 253 13.91 -4.68 -17.82
CA PHE A 253 13.42 -3.31 -17.70
C PHE A 253 11.89 -3.14 -17.71
N TRP A 254 11.10 -4.23 -17.66
CA TRP A 254 9.64 -4.18 -17.72
C TRP A 254 9.01 -3.25 -16.69
N TYR A 255 9.58 -3.17 -15.49
CA TYR A 255 9.11 -2.24 -14.48
C TYR A 255 9.25 -0.78 -14.91
N PHE A 256 10.34 -0.41 -15.59
CA PHE A 256 10.64 0.97 -15.99
C PHE A 256 9.82 1.44 -17.19
N TYR A 257 9.70 0.61 -18.24
CA TYR A 257 8.97 1.04 -19.45
C TYR A 257 7.47 0.75 -19.39
N SER A 258 7.01 -0.20 -18.55
CA SER A 258 5.60 -0.62 -18.52
C SER A 258 4.93 -0.38 -17.17
N ALA A 259 5.48 -0.87 -16.06
CA ALA A 259 4.76 -0.87 -14.79
C ALA A 259 4.68 0.54 -14.15
N ILE A 260 5.82 1.22 -14.01
CA ILE A 260 5.92 2.56 -13.41
C ILE A 260 5.12 3.59 -14.23
N PRO A 261 5.23 3.67 -15.57
CA PRO A 261 4.43 4.60 -16.36
C PRO A 261 2.92 4.34 -16.25
N ARG A 262 2.49 3.08 -16.22
CA ARG A 262 1.07 2.73 -16.01
C ARG A 262 0.57 3.06 -14.60
N ALA A 263 1.43 2.90 -13.60
CA ALA A 263 1.10 3.18 -12.21
C ALA A 263 0.98 4.69 -11.94
N LEU A 264 1.96 5.48 -12.40
CA LEU A 264 2.01 6.92 -12.16
C LEU A 264 1.22 7.75 -13.18
N MET A 265 0.89 7.19 -14.34
CA MET A 265 0.23 7.91 -15.44
C MET A 265 1.00 9.20 -15.76
N ALA A 266 0.31 10.32 -16.00
CA ALA A 266 0.94 11.60 -16.32
C ALA A 266 1.88 12.13 -15.22
N SER A 267 1.73 11.70 -13.97
CA SER A 267 2.55 12.20 -12.86
C SER A 267 4.02 11.77 -12.94
N ILE A 268 4.34 10.74 -13.73
CA ILE A 268 5.73 10.32 -13.97
C ILE A 268 6.59 11.45 -14.54
N LEU A 269 6.01 12.29 -15.40
CA LEU A 269 6.71 13.41 -16.03
C LEU A 269 7.16 14.45 -15.02
N LEU A 270 6.45 14.56 -13.88
CA LEU A 270 6.72 15.52 -12.81
C LEU A 270 7.80 15.03 -11.83
N VAL A 271 8.09 13.73 -11.81
CA VAL A 271 9.04 13.13 -10.87
C VAL A 271 10.45 13.72 -11.03
N PRO A 272 11.05 13.81 -12.25
CA PRO A 272 12.37 14.42 -12.42
C PRO A 272 12.40 15.89 -12.01
N PHE A 273 11.37 16.67 -12.38
CA PHE A 273 11.30 18.09 -12.01
C PHE A 273 11.20 18.30 -10.50
N GLY A 274 10.54 17.39 -9.77
CA GLY A 274 10.55 17.40 -8.30
C GLY A 274 11.96 17.44 -7.73
N HIS A 275 12.87 16.60 -8.27
CA HIS A 275 14.26 16.52 -7.81
C HIS A 275 15.07 17.79 -8.13
N LEU A 276 14.72 18.48 -9.21
CA LEU A 276 15.34 19.78 -9.54
C LEU A 276 14.97 20.85 -8.50
N PHE A 277 13.74 20.81 -7.97
CA PHE A 277 13.29 21.76 -6.95
C PHE A 277 13.74 21.41 -5.53
N ASP A 278 13.79 20.12 -5.18
CA ASP A 278 14.14 19.69 -3.82
C ASP A 278 15.03 18.45 -3.82
N ARG A 279 16.32 18.66 -3.54
CA ARG A 279 17.32 17.58 -3.48
C ARG A 279 17.02 16.56 -2.39
N LYS A 280 16.26 16.93 -1.35
CA LYS A 280 15.89 16.00 -0.26
C LYS A 280 15.02 14.85 -0.77
N LEU A 281 14.33 15.00 -1.89
CA LEU A 281 13.56 13.91 -2.50
C LEU A 281 14.43 12.70 -2.86
N SER A 282 15.71 12.92 -3.18
CA SER A 282 16.65 11.85 -3.53
C SER A 282 16.82 10.85 -2.39
N THR A 283 16.71 11.27 -1.12
CA THR A 283 16.80 10.33 0.02
C THR A 283 15.61 9.37 0.08
N LEU A 284 14.49 9.72 -0.55
CA LEU A 284 13.29 8.89 -0.62
C LEU A 284 13.24 8.07 -1.91
N THR A 285 13.55 8.68 -3.06
CA THR A 285 13.37 8.07 -4.38
C THR A 285 14.52 7.15 -4.79
N VAL A 286 15.77 7.47 -4.43
CA VAL A 286 16.94 6.66 -4.81
C VAL A 286 16.85 5.24 -4.23
N PRO A 287 16.53 5.03 -2.93
CA PRO A 287 16.34 3.69 -2.38
C PRO A 287 15.26 2.88 -3.10
N VAL A 288 14.17 3.55 -3.46
CA VAL A 288 13.01 2.92 -4.09
C VAL A 288 13.30 2.55 -5.54
N LEU A 289 14.06 3.37 -6.28
CA LEU A 289 14.55 3.02 -7.61
C LEU A 289 15.60 1.90 -7.56
N GLY A 290 16.47 1.90 -6.54
CA GLY A 290 17.39 0.81 -6.25
C GLY A 290 16.65 -0.52 -6.02
N TYR A 291 15.57 -0.49 -5.24
CA TYR A 291 14.69 -1.65 -5.07
C TYR A 291 14.13 -2.15 -6.41
N VAL A 292 13.61 -1.27 -7.27
CA VAL A 292 13.07 -1.69 -8.57
C VAL A 292 14.16 -2.31 -9.45
N LEU A 293 15.37 -1.77 -9.45
CA LEU A 293 16.51 -2.36 -10.17
C LEU A 293 16.84 -3.77 -9.66
N LEU A 294 16.98 -3.95 -8.35
CA LEU A 294 17.26 -5.26 -7.76
C LEU A 294 16.11 -6.25 -7.96
N TYR A 295 14.87 -5.79 -7.86
CA TYR A 295 13.71 -6.63 -8.04
C TYR A 295 13.45 -7.01 -9.51
N SER A 296 14.04 -6.27 -10.46
CA SER A 296 13.93 -6.53 -11.89
C SER A 296 14.62 -7.82 -12.35
N PHE A 297 15.51 -8.39 -11.51
CA PHE A 297 16.10 -9.71 -11.73
C PHE A 297 15.08 -10.86 -11.61
N LEU A 298 13.94 -10.65 -10.95
CA LEU A 298 12.90 -11.66 -10.85
C LEU A 298 12.30 -11.94 -12.24
N PRO A 299 12.28 -13.21 -12.74
CA PRO A 299 11.75 -13.51 -14.07
C PRO A 299 10.28 -13.12 -14.22
N HIS A 300 9.46 -13.53 -13.25
CA HIS A 300 8.04 -13.18 -13.20
C HIS A 300 7.84 -11.81 -12.57
N LYS A 301 7.08 -10.95 -13.27
CA LYS A 301 6.91 -9.55 -12.89
C LYS A 301 5.45 -9.17 -12.89
N GLU A 302 5.04 -8.49 -11.83
CA GLU A 302 3.71 -7.92 -11.71
C GLU A 302 3.77 -6.54 -11.07
N LEU A 303 2.85 -5.65 -11.45
CA LEU A 303 2.79 -4.28 -10.94
C LEU A 303 2.63 -4.23 -9.42
N ARG A 304 1.87 -5.17 -8.84
CA ARG A 304 1.65 -5.21 -7.39
C ARG A 304 2.92 -5.40 -6.59
N PHE A 305 3.95 -6.08 -7.12
CA PHE A 305 5.20 -6.30 -6.39
C PHE A 305 5.98 -5.01 -6.15
N ILE A 306 5.75 -3.98 -6.97
CA ILE A 306 6.36 -2.66 -6.82
C ILE A 306 5.38 -1.61 -6.28
N ILE A 307 4.22 -2.00 -5.74
CA ILE A 307 3.20 -1.06 -5.28
C ILE A 307 3.74 -0.08 -4.22
N TYR A 308 4.73 -0.53 -3.43
CA TYR A 308 5.41 0.24 -2.38
C TYR A 308 6.12 1.50 -2.91
N VAL A 309 6.52 1.47 -4.18
CA VAL A 309 7.29 2.52 -4.86
C VAL A 309 6.40 3.71 -5.22
N ILE A 310 5.14 3.44 -5.55
CA ILE A 310 4.19 4.42 -6.07
C ILE A 310 3.97 5.61 -5.13
N PRO A 311 3.60 5.43 -3.84
CA PRO A 311 3.36 6.57 -2.96
C PRO A 311 4.60 7.44 -2.78
N VAL A 312 5.80 6.84 -2.81
CA VAL A 312 7.07 7.58 -2.67
C VAL A 312 7.40 8.38 -3.93
N LEU A 313 7.25 7.80 -5.12
CA LEU A 313 7.45 8.55 -6.36
C LEU A 313 6.41 9.67 -6.54
N ASN A 314 5.18 9.44 -6.08
CA ASN A 314 4.14 10.48 -6.07
C ASN A 314 4.50 11.66 -5.15
N VAL A 315 5.31 11.48 -4.10
CA VAL A 315 5.82 12.62 -3.30
C VAL A 315 6.65 13.55 -4.18
N ALA A 316 7.52 13.02 -5.04
CA ALA A 316 8.34 13.86 -5.92
C ALA A 316 7.46 14.67 -6.90
N ALA A 317 6.46 14.03 -7.50
CA ALA A 317 5.48 14.72 -8.35
C ALA A 317 4.67 15.77 -7.58
N ALA A 318 4.25 15.46 -6.35
CA ALA A 318 3.49 16.38 -5.52
C ALA A 318 4.28 17.60 -5.07
N VAL A 319 5.56 17.41 -4.72
CA VAL A 319 6.48 18.51 -4.39
C VAL A 319 6.70 19.40 -5.61
N CYS A 320 6.84 18.84 -6.82
CA CYS A 320 6.90 19.62 -8.05
C CYS A 320 5.66 20.54 -8.19
N CYS A 321 4.45 19.99 -8.07
CA CYS A 321 3.21 20.77 -8.14
C CYS A 321 3.13 21.85 -7.06
N ALA A 322 3.51 21.52 -5.83
CA ALA A 322 3.50 22.46 -4.71
C ALA A 322 4.45 23.64 -4.94
N ARG A 323 5.67 23.38 -5.45
CA ARG A 323 6.67 24.40 -5.73
C ARG A 323 6.26 25.30 -6.90
N LEU A 324 5.69 24.72 -7.98
CA LEU A 324 5.16 25.49 -9.11
C LEU A 324 4.02 26.43 -8.68
N ARG A 325 3.13 25.96 -7.80
CA ARG A 325 2.02 26.78 -7.28
C ARG A 325 2.47 27.84 -6.27
N GLY A 326 3.54 27.58 -5.52
CA GLY A 326 4.06 28.48 -4.49
C GLY A 326 4.94 29.61 -5.03
N GLN A 327 5.37 29.58 -6.30
CA GLN A 327 6.13 30.68 -6.89
C GLN A 327 5.20 31.83 -7.31
N PRO A 328 5.55 33.11 -7.03
CA PRO A 328 4.88 34.23 -7.66
C PRO A 328 5.11 34.15 -9.17
N LEU A 329 4.01 34.21 -9.95
CA LEU A 329 3.88 34.06 -11.41
C LEU A 329 4.83 34.91 -12.30
N ARG A 330 5.77 35.66 -11.73
CA ARG A 330 6.65 36.61 -12.44
C ARG A 330 8.00 36.03 -12.89
N ARG A 331 8.42 34.84 -12.46
CA ARG A 331 9.79 34.31 -12.73
C ARG A 331 9.89 33.08 -13.62
N CYS A 332 8.81 32.36 -13.90
CA CYS A 332 8.82 31.24 -14.85
C CYS A 332 8.31 31.72 -16.21
N GLY A 333 9.11 31.49 -17.25
CA GLY A 333 8.79 31.86 -18.63
C GLY A 333 7.42 31.37 -19.09
N HIS A 334 6.89 32.06 -20.10
CA HIS A 334 5.52 31.93 -20.60
C HIS A 334 5.07 30.48 -20.90
N ASP A 335 6.00 29.59 -21.26
CA ASP A 335 5.73 28.19 -21.66
C ASP A 335 5.45 27.21 -20.50
N LEU A 336 6.04 27.43 -19.31
CA LEU A 336 5.74 26.60 -18.13
C LEU A 336 4.40 26.98 -17.50
N ASN A 337 3.96 28.23 -17.69
CA ASN A 337 2.69 28.74 -17.18
C ASN A 337 1.50 28.13 -17.93
N THR A 338 1.62 27.90 -19.24
CA THR A 338 0.62 27.15 -20.05
C THR A 338 0.56 25.68 -19.66
N LEU A 339 1.72 25.03 -19.45
CA LEU A 339 1.75 23.62 -19.04
C LEU A 339 1.17 23.42 -17.63
N ALA A 340 1.55 24.27 -16.67
CA ALA A 340 1.04 24.22 -15.30
C ALA A 340 -0.46 24.55 -15.22
N SER A 341 -0.96 25.50 -16.02
CA SER A 341 -2.40 25.83 -16.05
C SER A 341 -3.26 24.77 -16.74
N HIS A 342 -2.72 24.01 -17.70
CA HIS A 342 -3.42 22.89 -18.32
C HIS A 342 -3.35 21.58 -17.51
N LEU A 343 -2.28 21.33 -16.75
CA LEU A 343 -2.14 20.12 -15.90
C LEU A 343 -2.69 20.30 -14.47
N LEU A 344 -2.70 21.52 -13.92
CA LEU A 344 -3.24 21.76 -12.57
C LEU A 344 -4.76 21.96 -12.65
N ILE A 345 -5.49 20.86 -12.52
CA ILE A 345 -6.90 20.94 -12.16
C ILE A 345 -6.96 21.69 -10.82
N LYS A 346 -7.52 22.91 -10.82
CA LYS A 346 -7.74 23.67 -9.58
C LYS A 346 -8.49 22.74 -8.61
N PRO A 347 -7.95 22.44 -7.41
CA PRO A 347 -8.60 21.50 -6.49
C PRO A 347 -10.02 21.93 -6.11
N ARG A 348 -10.30 23.24 -6.12
CA ARG A 348 -11.65 23.80 -5.98
C ARG A 348 -12.64 23.33 -7.05
N CYS A 349 -12.18 23.06 -8.28
CA CYS A 349 -13.02 22.57 -9.38
C CYS A 349 -13.28 21.06 -9.31
N VAL A 350 -12.38 20.26 -8.74
CA VAL A 350 -12.61 18.80 -8.57
C VAL A 350 -13.69 18.56 -7.51
N ALA A 351 -13.59 19.22 -6.36
CA ALA A 351 -14.56 19.08 -5.28
C ALA A 351 -15.98 19.57 -5.68
N THR A 352 -16.06 20.66 -6.44
CA THR A 352 -17.35 21.19 -6.94
C THR A 352 -17.92 20.37 -8.12
N ARG A 353 -17.09 19.72 -8.93
CA ARG A 353 -17.54 18.79 -9.99
C ARG A 353 -17.90 17.39 -9.46
N LEU A 354 -17.36 16.96 -8.32
CA LEU A 354 -17.77 15.71 -7.66
C LEU A 354 -19.12 15.81 -6.94
N ALA A 355 -19.52 16.99 -6.45
CA ALA A 355 -20.79 17.21 -5.75
C ALA A 355 -22.05 16.74 -6.55
N PRO A 356 -22.19 17.05 -7.85
CA PRO A 356 -23.30 16.51 -8.65
C PRO A 356 -23.19 15.00 -8.90
N ALA A 357 -21.98 14.44 -9.02
CA ALA A 357 -21.78 12.99 -9.12
C ALA A 357 -22.18 12.26 -7.82
N ILE A 358 -21.97 12.88 -6.65
CA ILE A 358 -22.41 12.40 -5.34
C ILE A 358 -23.95 12.40 -5.25
N LYS A 359 -24.62 13.47 -5.70
CA LYS A 359 -26.09 13.51 -5.77
C LYS A 359 -26.67 12.44 -6.68
N HIS A 360 -26.03 12.21 -7.83
CA HIS A 360 -26.44 11.17 -8.77
C HIS A 360 -26.16 9.75 -8.24
N PHE A 361 -25.11 9.58 -7.45
CA PHE A 361 -24.78 8.34 -6.75
C PHE A 361 -25.78 8.01 -5.64
N CYS A 362 -26.20 8.97 -4.80
CA CYS A 362 -27.25 8.75 -3.81
C CYS A 362 -28.57 8.32 -4.47
N ALA A 363 -28.96 8.95 -5.58
CA ALA A 363 -30.17 8.60 -6.33
C ALA A 363 -30.10 7.19 -6.95
N LYS A 364 -28.92 6.75 -7.40
CA LYS A 364 -28.72 5.38 -7.89
C LYS A 364 -28.66 4.34 -6.76
N PHE A 365 -28.13 4.71 -5.60
CA PHE A 365 -28.10 3.84 -4.42
C PHE A 365 -29.52 3.52 -3.93
N ASP A 366 -30.41 4.52 -3.95
CA ASP A 366 -31.84 4.31 -3.66
C ASP A 366 -32.53 3.44 -4.72
N ALA A 367 -32.14 3.56 -5.99
CA ALA A 367 -32.67 2.73 -7.08
C ALA A 367 -32.19 1.26 -7.07
N VAL A 368 -30.96 1.00 -6.59
CA VAL A 368 -30.48 -0.38 -6.38
C VAL A 368 -31.20 -1.03 -5.19
N ARG A 369 -31.56 -0.25 -4.17
CA ARG A 369 -32.34 -0.72 -3.01
C ARG A 369 -33.76 -1.16 -3.38
N SER A 370 -34.34 -0.63 -4.47
CA SER A 370 -35.68 -1.01 -4.94
C SER A 370 -35.70 -2.24 -5.88
N ILE A 371 -34.53 -2.79 -6.23
CA ILE A 371 -34.42 -3.99 -7.10
C ILE A 371 -34.18 -5.26 -6.26
N GLU A 372 -33.90 -5.14 -4.96
CA GLU A 372 -33.76 -6.25 -4.01
C GLU A 372 -35.00 -6.47 -3.10
N VAL A 373 -36.21 -6.11 -3.57
CA VAL A 373 -37.48 -6.57 -2.96
C VAL A 373 -38.03 -7.76 -3.72
#